data_AF-A0A0S8GMF0-F1
#
_entry.id   AF-A0A0S8GMF0-F1
#
_cell.length_a   1.000
_cell.length_b   1.000
_cell.length_c   1.000
_cell.angle_alpha   90.00
_cell.angle_beta   90.00
_cell.angle_gamma   90.00
#
_symmetry.space_group_name_H-M   'P 1'
#
loop_
_entity.id
_entity.type
_entity.pdbx_description
1 polymer ?
#
loop_
_entity_poly.entity_id
_entity_poly.type
_entity_poly.pdbx_seq_one_letter_code
_entity_poly.pdbx_strand_id
1 'polypeptide(L)'
;MPIIQASPEVRQLDTAQFWLDLKDLEKTVDGIPWPDTQTNFPKYTISGFTYAQAFLIIDPYFVTFEDGQYSVALQGTNNNILDVATANQVRILSQNSGGLIEGKISDADIANIFAYVVENGETFEQQMRLIRADAAGKVVQAGDGSYAIRDAADSKDRIVGDDAANGGRDISSTDGT
;
A
#
# COMPACT_ATOMS: atom_id res chain seq x y z
N MET A 1 -39.00 -9.43 30.67
CA MET A 1 -37.52 -9.44 30.81
C MET A 1 -36.95 -8.91 29.51
N PRO A 2 -36.09 -7.88 29.51
CA PRO A 2 -35.41 -7.46 28.30
C PRO A 2 -34.47 -8.59 27.86
N ILE A 3 -34.54 -8.94 26.58
CA ILE A 3 -33.60 -9.89 25.98
C ILE A 3 -32.27 -9.15 25.92
N ILE A 4 -31.29 -9.55 26.74
CA ILE A 4 -29.91 -9.10 26.56
C ILE A 4 -29.44 -9.76 25.27
N GLN A 5 -29.36 -8.98 24.19
CA GLN A 5 -28.74 -9.43 22.95
C GLN A 5 -27.24 -9.62 23.23
N ALA A 6 -26.85 -10.84 23.56
CA ALA A 6 -25.45 -11.23 23.48
C ALA A 6 -25.01 -11.03 22.02
N SER A 7 -23.96 -10.27 21.80
CA SER A 7 -23.31 -10.18 20.49
C SER A 7 -22.98 -11.59 20.00
N PRO A 8 -23.31 -11.96 18.75
CA PRO A 8 -22.99 -13.29 18.22
C PRO A 8 -21.50 -13.57 18.34
N GLU A 9 -21.12 -14.81 18.71
CA GLU A 9 -19.72 -15.24 18.70
C GLU A 9 -19.15 -15.08 17.29
N VAL A 10 -17.96 -14.50 17.17
CA VAL A 10 -17.23 -14.40 15.91
C VAL A 10 -15.96 -15.24 16.01
N ARG A 11 -15.88 -16.26 15.17
CA ARG A 11 -14.69 -17.10 14.98
C ARG A 11 -13.94 -16.63 13.75
N GLN A 12 -12.65 -16.95 13.69
CA GLN A 12 -11.79 -16.61 12.56
C GLN A 12 -11.31 -17.87 11.88
N LEU A 13 -11.40 -17.89 10.55
CA LEU A 13 -10.77 -18.90 9.70
C LEU A 13 -9.63 -18.23 8.92
N ASP A 14 -8.40 -18.64 9.23
CA ASP A 14 -7.25 -18.32 8.37
C ASP A 14 -7.31 -19.20 7.13
N THR A 15 -7.68 -18.58 6.01
CA THR A 15 -7.84 -19.25 4.72
C THR A 15 -6.51 -19.64 4.08
N ALA A 16 -5.40 -18.98 4.44
CA ALA A 16 -4.07 -19.39 3.98
C ALA A 16 -3.62 -20.65 4.72
N GLN A 17 -3.85 -20.72 6.03
CA GLN A 17 -3.60 -21.93 6.80
C GLN A 17 -4.53 -23.08 6.38
N PHE A 18 -5.82 -22.79 6.16
CA PHE A 18 -6.77 -23.79 5.68
C PHE A 18 -6.34 -24.42 4.34
N TRP A 19 -5.80 -23.61 3.42
CA TRP A 19 -5.22 -24.14 2.18
C TRP A 19 -4.05 -25.11 2.42
N LEU A 20 -3.14 -24.77 3.34
CA LEU A 20 -2.02 -25.64 3.71
C LEU A 20 -2.52 -26.94 4.36
N ASP A 21 -3.51 -26.85 5.23
CA ASP A 21 -4.11 -28.01 5.91
C ASP A 21 -4.74 -28.97 4.89
N LEU A 22 -5.44 -28.45 3.87
CA LEU A 22 -5.95 -29.26 2.77
C LEU A 22 -4.84 -29.91 1.95
N LYS A 23 -3.76 -29.18 1.67
CA LYS A 23 -2.60 -29.75 0.95
C LYS A 23 -1.89 -30.82 1.77
N ASP A 24 -1.88 -30.71 3.08
CA ASP A 24 -1.32 -31.73 3.95
C ASP A 24 -2.23 -32.95 4.03
N LEU A 25 -3.55 -32.77 4.04
CA LEU A 25 -4.52 -33.86 3.92
C LEU A 25 -4.34 -34.64 2.60
N GLU A 26 -4.22 -33.95 1.47
CA GLU A 26 -4.01 -34.57 0.15
C GLU A 26 -2.72 -35.38 0.03
N LYS A 27 -1.71 -35.10 0.87
CA LYS A 27 -0.47 -35.88 0.93
C LYS A 27 -0.58 -37.14 1.80
N THR A 28 -1.65 -37.29 2.58
CA THR A 28 -1.84 -38.47 3.42
C THR A 28 -2.22 -39.70 2.58
N VAL A 29 -2.02 -40.89 3.15
CA VAL A 29 -2.41 -42.16 2.49
C VAL A 29 -3.91 -42.18 2.15
N ASP A 30 -4.74 -41.58 3.01
CA ASP A 30 -6.19 -41.51 2.82
C ASP A 30 -6.60 -40.40 1.84
N GLY A 31 -5.78 -39.35 1.70
CA GLY A 31 -6.03 -38.19 0.84
C GLY A 31 -5.59 -38.38 -0.62
N ILE A 32 -4.45 -39.03 -0.86
CA ILE A 32 -3.87 -39.24 -2.21
C ILE A 32 -4.84 -39.85 -3.24
N PRO A 33 -5.78 -40.77 -2.88
CA PRO A 33 -6.73 -41.32 -3.84
C PRO A 33 -7.74 -40.30 -4.40
N TRP A 34 -7.94 -39.17 -3.72
CA TRP A 34 -8.92 -38.17 -4.10
C TRP A 34 -8.33 -37.13 -5.07
N PRO A 35 -9.13 -36.55 -5.97
CA PRO A 35 -8.72 -35.41 -6.79
C PRO A 35 -8.33 -34.20 -5.94
N ASP A 36 -7.62 -33.25 -6.57
CA ASP A 36 -7.31 -31.96 -5.95
C ASP A 36 -8.60 -31.28 -5.47
N THR A 37 -8.59 -30.79 -4.23
CA THR A 37 -9.75 -30.14 -3.61
C THR A 37 -9.82 -28.65 -3.92
N GLN A 38 -8.70 -28.09 -4.36
CA GLN A 38 -8.46 -26.66 -4.35
C GLN A 38 -7.44 -26.20 -5.38
N THR A 39 -7.58 -24.96 -5.82
CA THR A 39 -6.61 -24.26 -6.68
C THR A 39 -6.12 -23.00 -5.99
N ASN A 40 -4.83 -22.72 -6.12
CA ASN A 40 -4.20 -21.54 -5.53
C ASN A 40 -3.58 -20.65 -6.61
N PHE A 41 -4.00 -19.40 -6.65
CA PHE A 41 -3.40 -18.34 -7.44
C PHE A 41 -2.46 -17.55 -6.53
N PRO A 42 -1.14 -17.75 -6.63
CA PRO A 42 -0.19 -16.96 -5.86
C PRO A 42 -0.30 -15.48 -6.26
N LYS A 43 0.25 -14.59 -5.44
CA LYS A 43 0.32 -13.16 -5.78
C LYS A 43 0.97 -12.97 -7.15
N TYR A 44 0.33 -12.17 -8.01
CA TYR A 44 0.80 -11.93 -9.37
C TYR A 44 0.64 -10.46 -9.77
N THR A 45 1.53 -9.95 -10.62
CA THR A 45 1.51 -8.54 -11.06
C THR A 45 0.99 -8.43 -12.49
N ILE A 46 -0.05 -7.63 -12.70
CA ILE A 46 -0.53 -7.26 -14.04
C ILE A 46 -0.50 -5.73 -14.16
N SER A 47 0.16 -5.23 -15.20
CA SER A 47 0.20 -3.80 -15.53
C SER A 47 0.62 -2.90 -14.34
N GLY A 48 1.60 -3.36 -13.55
CA GLY A 48 2.11 -2.61 -12.39
C GLY A 48 1.29 -2.77 -11.10
N PHE A 49 0.15 -3.47 -11.15
CA PHE A 49 -0.65 -3.77 -9.96
C PHE A 49 -0.41 -5.21 -9.51
N THR A 50 0.04 -5.39 -8.28
CA THR A 50 0.19 -6.71 -7.66
C THR A 50 -1.12 -7.14 -7.04
N TYR A 51 -1.74 -8.17 -7.57
CA TYR A 51 -2.95 -8.77 -7.04
C TYR A 51 -2.60 -9.68 -5.86
N ALA A 52 -3.44 -9.63 -4.83
CA ALA A 52 -3.31 -10.50 -3.68
C ALA A 52 -3.63 -11.95 -4.04
N GLN A 53 -3.10 -12.89 -3.25
CA GLN A 53 -3.32 -14.32 -3.42
C GLN A 53 -4.82 -14.64 -3.41
N ALA A 54 -5.22 -15.57 -4.29
CA ALA A 54 -6.57 -16.13 -4.30
C ALA A 54 -6.52 -17.66 -4.14
N PHE A 55 -7.44 -18.19 -3.36
CA PHE A 55 -7.58 -19.60 -3.03
C PHE A 55 -9.02 -20.02 -3.33
N LEU A 56 -9.20 -20.99 -4.24
CA LEU A 56 -10.53 -21.47 -4.63
C LEU A 56 -10.68 -22.95 -4.26
N ILE A 57 -11.81 -23.29 -3.65
CA ILE A 57 -12.32 -24.66 -3.60
C ILE A 57 -12.89 -24.98 -4.98
N ILE A 58 -12.53 -26.14 -5.54
CA ILE A 58 -12.97 -26.56 -6.88
C ILE A 58 -14.05 -27.64 -6.81
N ASP A 59 -14.83 -27.76 -7.89
CA ASP A 59 -15.82 -28.82 -8.01
C ASP A 59 -15.16 -30.21 -7.90
N PRO A 60 -15.79 -31.20 -7.23
CA PRO A 60 -17.16 -31.19 -6.69
C PRO A 60 -17.23 -30.89 -5.17
N TYR A 61 -16.24 -30.22 -4.59
CA TYR A 61 -16.11 -30.07 -3.14
C TYR A 61 -16.92 -28.89 -2.60
N PHE A 62 -17.41 -29.05 -1.35
CA PHE A 62 -18.15 -28.03 -0.61
C PHE A 62 -17.54 -27.87 0.79
N VAL A 63 -17.75 -26.70 1.40
CA VAL A 63 -17.31 -26.42 2.78
C VAL A 63 -18.51 -26.50 3.73
N THR A 64 -18.42 -27.36 4.73
CA THR A 64 -19.43 -27.45 5.80
C THR A 64 -18.84 -26.98 7.11
N PHE A 65 -19.46 -25.97 7.70
CA PHE A 65 -19.16 -25.56 9.07
C PHE A 65 -19.96 -26.40 10.05
N GLU A 66 -19.38 -26.65 11.23
CA GLU A 66 -20.10 -27.30 12.32
C GLU A 66 -21.38 -26.51 12.66
N ASP A 67 -22.50 -27.21 12.78
CA ASP A 67 -23.80 -26.60 13.05
C ASP A 67 -23.78 -25.81 14.37
N GLY A 68 -24.14 -24.53 14.28
CA GLY A 68 -24.20 -23.65 15.44
C GLY A 68 -24.56 -22.23 15.04
N GLN A 69 -24.91 -21.42 16.04
CA GLN A 69 -25.27 -20.02 15.87
C GLN A 69 -24.06 -19.13 16.17
N TYR A 70 -23.18 -18.97 15.18
CA TYR A 70 -22.01 -18.09 15.27
C TYR A 70 -21.70 -17.49 13.90
N SER A 71 -20.76 -16.53 13.86
CA SER A 71 -20.22 -15.99 12.62
C SER A 71 -18.79 -16.44 12.40
N VAL A 72 -18.38 -16.64 11.15
CA VAL A 72 -16.99 -16.94 10.76
C VAL A 72 -16.46 -15.81 9.89
N ALA A 73 -15.41 -15.14 10.36
CA ALA A 73 -14.65 -14.18 9.58
C ALA A 73 -13.55 -14.90 8.80
N LEU A 74 -13.60 -14.79 7.47
CA LEU A 74 -12.57 -15.30 6.58
C LEU A 74 -11.43 -14.28 6.48
N GLN A 75 -10.19 -14.71 6.71
CA GLN A 75 -8.99 -13.85 6.62
C GLN A 75 -7.86 -14.55 5.89
N GLY A 76 -6.94 -13.78 5.28
CA GLY A 76 -5.69 -14.30 4.69
C GLY A 76 -5.64 -14.35 3.16
N THR A 77 -6.74 -14.70 2.47
CA THR A 77 -6.76 -14.81 1.00
C THR A 77 -8.09 -14.33 0.41
N ASN A 78 -8.09 -13.99 -0.88
CA ASN A 78 -9.34 -13.92 -1.66
C ASN A 78 -9.84 -15.34 -1.92
N ASN A 79 -11.13 -15.63 -1.72
CA ASN A 79 -11.62 -17.00 -1.81
C ASN A 79 -13.10 -17.09 -2.19
N ASN A 80 -13.55 -18.30 -2.56
CA ASN A 80 -14.95 -18.60 -2.93
C ASN A 80 -15.71 -19.38 -1.84
N ILE A 81 -15.22 -19.42 -0.60
CA ILE A 81 -15.80 -20.28 0.45
C ILE A 81 -17.26 -19.94 0.71
N LEU A 82 -17.65 -18.66 0.62
CA LEU A 82 -19.05 -18.24 0.77
C LEU A 82 -19.96 -18.91 -0.28
N ASP A 83 -19.47 -19.10 -1.50
CA ASP A 83 -20.26 -19.62 -2.63
C ASP A 83 -20.39 -21.14 -2.60
N VAL A 84 -19.35 -21.83 -2.10
CA VAL A 84 -19.30 -23.30 -2.00
C VAL A 84 -19.67 -23.84 -0.62
N ALA A 85 -20.05 -22.96 0.32
CA ALA A 85 -20.44 -23.38 1.65
C ALA A 85 -21.86 -23.98 1.64
N THR A 86 -22.03 -25.08 2.38
CA THR A 86 -23.35 -25.65 2.61
C THR A 86 -24.18 -24.75 3.52
N ALA A 87 -25.47 -24.58 3.22
CA ALA A 87 -26.36 -23.74 4.02
C ALA A 87 -26.55 -24.32 5.43
N ASN A 88 -26.28 -23.51 6.46
CA ASN A 88 -26.53 -23.82 7.87
C ASN A 88 -26.81 -22.55 8.68
N GLN A 89 -26.78 -22.63 10.02
CA GLN A 89 -27.01 -21.48 10.92
C GLN A 89 -25.77 -20.61 11.16
N VAL A 90 -24.65 -20.93 10.50
CA VAL A 90 -23.39 -20.20 10.61
C VAL A 90 -23.38 -19.05 9.61
N ARG A 91 -23.11 -17.85 10.09
CA ARG A 91 -23.00 -16.66 9.24
C ARG A 91 -21.57 -16.49 8.74
N ILE A 92 -21.35 -16.60 7.44
CA ILE A 92 -20.03 -16.35 6.85
C ILE A 92 -19.86 -14.85 6.59
N LEU A 93 -18.84 -14.26 7.20
CA LEU A 93 -18.39 -12.90 6.95
C LEU A 93 -17.25 -12.99 5.93
N SER A 94 -17.62 -13.02 4.65
CA SER A 94 -16.66 -12.98 3.55
C SER A 94 -16.03 -11.59 3.49
N GLN A 95 -14.92 -11.43 4.21
CA GLN A 95 -14.00 -10.35 3.96
C GLN A 95 -12.98 -10.90 2.98
N ASN A 96 -13.00 -10.42 1.74
CA ASN A 96 -11.89 -10.63 0.79
C ASN A 96 -10.67 -9.87 1.31
N SER A 97 -10.03 -10.48 2.31
CA SER A 97 -9.02 -9.86 3.17
C SER A 97 -7.63 -9.87 2.57
N GLY A 98 -7.44 -10.42 1.36
CA GLY A 98 -6.20 -10.26 0.62
C GLY A 98 -5.97 -8.82 0.13
N GLY A 99 -7.05 -8.03 0.04
CA GLY A 99 -7.04 -6.75 -0.66
C GLY A 99 -7.18 -6.95 -2.18
N LEU A 100 -7.59 -5.89 -2.89
CA LEU A 100 -7.69 -5.92 -4.36
C LEU A 100 -6.30 -5.85 -5.02
N ILE A 101 -5.40 -5.06 -4.43
CA ILE A 101 -4.02 -4.83 -4.89
C ILE A 101 -3.12 -4.68 -3.65
N GLU A 102 -2.02 -5.43 -3.58
CA GLU A 102 -0.90 -5.13 -2.68
C GLU A 102 -0.04 -4.04 -3.29
N GLY A 103 -0.39 -2.78 -3.02
CA GLY A 103 0.41 -1.62 -3.39
C GLY A 103 0.81 -0.84 -2.15
N LYS A 104 2.02 -1.07 -1.64
CA LYS A 104 2.67 -0.09 -0.75
C LYS A 104 3.48 0.85 -1.63
N ILE A 105 3.42 2.14 -1.35
CA ILE A 105 4.41 3.08 -1.89
C ILE A 105 5.77 2.62 -1.34
N SER A 106 6.68 2.21 -2.22
CA SER A 106 8.02 1.82 -1.83
C SER A 106 8.93 3.03 -1.66
N ASP A 107 10.05 2.87 -0.96
CA ASP A 107 11.05 3.94 -0.86
C ASP A 107 11.59 4.35 -2.24
N ALA A 108 11.62 3.42 -3.20
CA ALA A 108 11.98 3.72 -4.58
C ALA A 108 10.93 4.59 -5.28
N ASP A 109 9.64 4.36 -5.03
CA ASP A 109 8.57 5.19 -5.57
C ASP A 109 8.63 6.61 -4.98
N ILE A 110 8.94 6.73 -3.70
CA ILE A 110 9.16 8.03 -3.04
C ILE A 110 10.36 8.75 -3.67
N ALA A 111 11.48 8.05 -3.86
CA ALA A 111 12.67 8.63 -4.48
C ALA A 111 12.38 9.12 -5.92
N ASN A 112 11.58 8.37 -6.68
CA ASN A 112 11.16 8.77 -8.03
C ASN A 112 10.30 10.04 -8.02
N ILE A 113 9.43 10.22 -7.02
CA ILE A 113 8.64 11.45 -6.86
C ILE A 113 9.57 12.65 -6.57
N PHE A 114 10.54 12.50 -5.67
CA PHE A 114 11.48 13.58 -5.34
C PHE A 114 12.41 13.93 -6.51
N ALA A 115 12.73 12.95 -7.38
CA ALA A 115 13.51 13.15 -8.59
C ALA A 115 12.69 13.63 -9.80
N TYR A 116 11.36 13.68 -9.69
CA TYR A 116 10.51 14.12 -10.79
C TYR A 116 10.71 15.61 -11.06
N VAL A 117 11.00 15.93 -12.33
CA VAL A 117 11.17 17.32 -12.81
C VAL A 117 9.81 17.98 -12.90
N VAL A 118 9.62 19.05 -12.15
CA VAL A 118 8.33 19.75 -12.04
C VAL A 118 8.30 20.97 -12.97
N GLU A 119 9.29 21.86 -12.86
CA GLU A 119 9.35 23.10 -13.62
C GLU A 119 10.80 23.47 -13.94
N ASN A 120 11.04 24.03 -15.13
CA ASN A 120 12.33 24.59 -15.54
C ASN A 120 13.56 23.66 -15.37
N GLY A 121 13.34 22.34 -15.40
CA GLY A 121 14.39 21.34 -15.21
C GLY A 121 14.67 20.96 -13.76
N GLU A 122 14.01 21.62 -12.80
CA GLU A 122 14.19 21.38 -11.37
C GLU A 122 13.28 20.27 -10.86
N THR A 123 13.86 19.39 -10.04
CA THR A 123 13.11 18.31 -9.38
C THR A 123 12.29 18.83 -8.20
N PHE A 124 11.30 18.03 -7.77
CA PHE A 124 10.53 18.33 -6.56
C PHE A 124 11.43 18.51 -5.32
N GLU A 125 12.50 17.73 -5.21
CA GLU A 125 13.49 17.91 -4.14
C GLU A 125 14.19 19.28 -4.20
N GLN A 126 14.59 19.71 -5.39
CA GLN A 126 15.23 21.02 -5.60
C GLN A 126 14.26 22.14 -5.23
N GLN A 127 13.01 22.09 -5.71
CA GLN A 127 11.97 23.05 -5.35
C GLN A 127 11.77 23.16 -3.83
N MET A 128 11.73 22.02 -3.13
CA MET A 128 11.57 22.02 -1.68
C MET A 128 12.76 22.65 -0.95
N ARG A 129 13.98 22.49 -1.48
CA ARG A 129 15.17 23.15 -0.94
C ARG A 129 15.12 24.67 -1.14
N LEU A 130 14.61 25.14 -2.28
CA LEU A 130 14.41 26.58 -2.55
C LEU A 130 13.38 27.18 -1.59
N ILE A 131 12.22 26.54 -1.44
CA ILE A 131 11.17 26.98 -0.50
C ILE A 131 11.71 27.02 0.93
N ARG A 132 12.47 26.00 1.33
CA ARG A 132 13.09 25.97 2.67
C ARG A 132 14.13 27.09 2.85
N ALA A 133 14.91 27.41 1.83
CA ALA A 133 15.89 28.49 1.88
C ALA A 133 15.21 29.85 2.05
N ASP A 134 14.16 30.11 1.26
CA ASP A 134 13.34 31.32 1.38
C ASP A 134 12.70 31.43 2.77
N ALA A 135 12.08 30.36 3.25
CA ALA A 135 11.48 30.31 4.59
C ALA A 135 12.50 30.46 5.73
N ALA A 136 13.75 30.02 5.53
CA ALA A 136 14.82 30.24 6.50
C ALA A 136 15.28 31.71 6.55
N GLY A 137 15.02 32.48 5.49
CA GLY A 137 15.23 33.93 5.44
C GLY A 137 16.69 34.38 5.54
N LYS A 138 17.65 33.48 5.31
CA LYS A 138 19.08 33.79 5.38
C LYS A 138 19.52 34.44 4.07
N VAL A 139 19.54 35.78 4.05
CA VAL A 139 19.96 36.57 2.89
C VAL A 139 21.33 37.17 3.13
N VAL A 140 22.23 36.98 2.17
CA VAL A 140 23.52 37.68 2.10
C VAL A 140 23.46 38.63 0.92
N GLN A 141 23.74 39.92 1.15
CA GLN A 141 23.77 40.94 0.12
C GLN A 141 25.15 41.59 0.09
N ALA A 142 25.71 41.74 -1.11
CA ALA A 142 26.96 42.44 -1.34
C ALA A 142 26.72 43.93 -1.64
N GLY A 143 27.78 44.74 -1.53
CA GLY A 143 27.71 46.18 -1.74
C GLY A 143 27.45 46.60 -3.20
N ASP A 144 27.46 45.66 -4.14
CA ASP A 144 27.17 45.85 -5.55
C ASP A 144 25.71 45.57 -5.94
N GLY A 145 24.87 45.15 -4.97
CA GLY A 145 23.47 44.81 -5.19
C GLY A 145 23.18 43.32 -5.44
N SER A 146 24.23 42.51 -5.64
CA SER A 146 24.07 41.06 -5.71
C SER A 146 23.64 40.48 -4.36
N TYR A 147 22.77 39.47 -4.40
CA TYR A 147 22.29 38.78 -3.20
C TYR A 147 22.17 37.28 -3.39
N ALA A 148 22.24 36.56 -2.28
CA ALA A 148 21.98 35.13 -2.22
C ALA A 148 21.08 34.77 -1.03
N ILE A 149 20.07 33.94 -1.29
CA ILE A 149 19.28 33.27 -0.26
C ILE A 149 19.92 31.91 -0.02
N ARG A 150 20.35 31.69 1.21
CA ARG A 150 21.15 30.54 1.62
C ARG A 150 20.26 29.49 2.24
N ASP A 151 20.72 28.23 2.19
CA ASP A 151 19.99 27.18 2.88
C ASP A 151 19.94 27.39 4.40
N ALA A 152 19.06 26.63 5.06
CA ALA A 152 18.87 26.76 6.50
C ALA A 152 20.16 26.54 7.32
N ALA A 153 21.11 25.76 6.78
CA ALA A 153 22.40 25.50 7.41
C ALA A 153 23.45 26.59 7.12
N ASP A 154 23.17 27.57 6.25
CA ASP A 154 24.13 28.57 5.78
C ASP A 154 25.38 27.95 5.13
N SER A 155 25.16 26.88 4.36
CA SER A 155 26.24 26.10 3.75
C SER A 155 26.28 26.22 2.23
N LYS A 156 25.16 26.55 1.60
CA LYS A 156 25.02 26.66 0.14
C LYS A 156 24.06 27.79 -0.24
N ASP A 157 24.42 28.52 -1.29
CA ASP A 157 23.52 29.46 -1.98
C ASP A 157 22.48 28.69 -2.77
N ARG A 158 21.21 28.94 -2.48
CA ARG A 158 20.08 28.25 -3.13
C ARG A 158 19.39 29.14 -4.15
N ILE A 159 19.30 30.43 -3.91
CA ILE A 159 18.79 31.40 -4.88
C ILE A 159 19.81 32.51 -4.96
N VAL A 160 20.29 32.82 -6.15
CA VAL A 160 21.19 33.96 -6.40
C VAL A 160 20.49 34.92 -7.32
N GLY A 161 20.61 36.22 -7.02
CA GLY A 161 20.03 37.26 -7.83
C GLY A 161 20.77 38.58 -7.68
N ASP A 162 20.25 39.58 -8.37
CA ASP A 162 20.76 40.94 -8.37
C ASP A 162 19.61 41.93 -8.21
N ASP A 163 19.82 42.98 -7.41
CA ASP A 163 18.91 44.10 -7.26
C ASP A 163 19.41 45.40 -7.93
N ALA A 164 20.64 45.39 -8.46
CA ALA A 164 21.35 46.58 -8.91
C ALA A 164 20.83 47.16 -10.23
N ALA A 165 20.22 46.31 -11.08
CA ALA A 165 19.97 46.69 -12.46
C ALA A 165 18.65 47.45 -12.71
N ASN A 166 17.54 47.15 -11.99
CA ASN A 166 16.20 47.59 -12.45
C ASN A 166 15.16 47.93 -11.37
N GLY A 167 15.53 48.02 -10.08
CA GLY A 167 14.53 48.21 -9.01
C GLY A 167 13.57 47.02 -8.84
N GLY A 168 13.97 45.85 -9.36
CA GLY A 168 13.32 44.56 -9.23
C GLY A 168 14.33 43.48 -8.81
N ARG A 169 13.84 42.32 -8.38
CA ARG A 169 14.65 41.15 -8.04
C ARG A 169 14.80 40.26 -9.27
N ASP A 170 15.98 40.25 -9.87
CA ASP A 170 16.30 39.35 -10.99
C ASP A 170 17.01 38.11 -10.44
N ILE A 171 16.46 36.92 -10.69
CA ILE A 171 17.06 35.65 -10.24
C ILE A 171 17.97 35.11 -11.34
N SER A 172 19.25 34.90 -11.01
CA SER A 172 20.27 34.44 -11.95
C SER A 172 20.54 32.94 -11.89
N SER A 173 20.25 32.29 -10.76
CA SER A 173 20.39 30.84 -10.60
C SER A 173 19.57 30.32 -9.43
N THR A 174 19.10 29.08 -9.54
CA THR A 174 18.37 28.37 -8.48
C THR A 174 18.96 26.97 -8.27
N ASP A 175 19.20 26.59 -7.02
CA ASP A 175 19.89 25.39 -6.55
C ASP A 175 21.24 25.04 -7.25
N GLY A 176 21.89 26.03 -7.87
CA GLY A 176 23.15 25.86 -8.61
C GLY A 176 23.00 25.49 -10.08
N THR A 177 21.78 25.60 -10.64
CA THR A 177 21.47 25.59 -12.08
C THR A 177 21.21 26.99 -12.61
#